data_AF-A0A512C0U1-F1
#
_entry.id   AF-A0A512C0U1-F1
#
_cell.length_a   1.000
_cell.length_b   1.000
_cell.length_c   1.000
_cell.angle_alpha   90.00
_cell.angle_beta   90.00
_cell.angle_gamma   90.00
#
_symmetry.space_group_name_H-M   'P 1'
#
loop_
_entity.id
_entity.type
_entity.pdbx_description
1 polymer ?
#
loop_
_entity_poly.entity_id
_entity_poly.type
_entity_poly.pdbx_seq_one_letter_code
_entity_poly.pdbx_strand_id
1 'polypeptide(L)'
;MHRLISAYRAQGASGLVSKRRGKPSNRGYPATFRNNVIEFVREHYPNCGATFVAKKLAEHHGVRVSHETVRRWMIDGGLSSGDTRDQAKRTAFEWMRSVLQKRIGEEELHRDSGDLPDLARLLHCLYGGRLLNRNRSMVILAKHHGLAPGVICNFLGISQRTFQTYWRAFEHGGTTELFSRRITPARKVGNNEVKEAVFSLLHEPPSNYGVNRTSWRMADLCRILRQKGQSVSAEVVRKITKAAGYRWRKARVVLTSNDPAYSERLDHIRAILSSLRPDEAFFSIDEYGPFAVKAKPGLTLTAPGEQRTVPQWQKSRGCLLMTAALELSGNQVTHFYSARKNTAEMIRIMEVLVDQYRDRKKLYLSWDRASWHISKRLLKRIEEHNAAVQSGQGPIVETAPLPTGAQFLNVIESVFSGMARAIIHNSDYKSVDDAKVAIDRYLEERNAHFRQHPRRAGNKIWRMEREPAAFSEANNCKDPRYR
;
A
#
# COMPACT_ATOMS: atom_id res chain seq x y z
N MET A 1 20.86 -59.25 9.11
CA MET A 1 21.33 -57.84 9.07
C MET A 1 22.86 -57.70 9.18
N HIS A 2 23.55 -58.52 9.97
CA HIS A 2 25.01 -58.46 10.18
C HIS A 2 25.89 -58.55 8.91
N ARG A 3 25.46 -59.32 7.89
CA ARG A 3 26.24 -59.54 6.65
C ARG A 3 26.34 -58.29 5.76
N LEU A 4 25.26 -57.51 5.64
CA LEU A 4 25.26 -56.28 4.83
C LEU A 4 26.04 -55.15 5.51
N ILE A 5 25.96 -55.07 6.84
CA ILE A 5 26.73 -54.10 7.63
C ILE A 5 28.24 -54.38 7.53
N SER A 6 28.64 -55.66 7.61
CA SER A 6 30.05 -56.02 7.41
C SER A 6 30.54 -55.74 5.98
N ALA A 7 29.72 -56.01 4.97
CA ALA A 7 30.07 -55.73 3.58
C ALA A 7 30.21 -54.23 3.29
N TYR A 8 29.34 -53.39 3.87
CA TYR A 8 29.44 -51.93 3.77
C TYR A 8 30.69 -51.38 4.47
N ARG A 9 31.04 -51.89 5.66
CA ARG A 9 32.25 -51.47 6.39
C ARG A 9 33.53 -51.80 5.62
N ALA A 10 33.56 -52.91 4.88
CA ALA A 10 34.75 -53.34 4.14
C ALA A 10 34.88 -52.70 2.74
N GLN A 11 33.78 -52.45 2.04
CA GLN A 11 33.78 -52.09 0.59
C GLN A 11 32.93 -50.85 0.27
N GLY A 12 32.42 -50.15 1.28
CA GLY A 12 31.55 -48.99 1.12
C GLY A 12 30.24 -49.32 0.39
N ALA A 13 29.65 -48.32 -0.28
CA ALA A 13 28.40 -48.47 -1.02
C ALA A 13 28.45 -49.54 -2.12
N SER A 14 29.64 -49.79 -2.71
CA SER A 14 29.83 -50.83 -3.72
C SER A 14 29.59 -52.25 -3.16
N GLY A 15 29.87 -52.48 -1.88
CA GLY A 15 29.65 -53.75 -1.18
C GLY A 15 28.18 -54.08 -0.91
N LEU A 16 27.28 -53.09 -1.06
CA LEU A 16 25.83 -53.28 -0.95
C LEU A 16 25.18 -53.67 -2.29
N VAL A 17 25.90 -53.50 -3.41
CA VAL A 17 25.41 -53.92 -4.72
C VAL A 17 25.48 -55.45 -4.79
N SER A 18 24.34 -56.07 -5.11
CA SER A 18 24.28 -57.53 -5.25
C SER A 18 25.32 -58.00 -6.28
N LYS A 19 26.21 -58.92 -5.88
CA LYS A 19 27.18 -59.57 -6.77
C LYS A 19 26.53 -60.40 -7.89
N ARG A 20 25.19 -60.53 -7.89
CA ARG A 20 24.38 -61.14 -8.96
C ARG A 20 23.86 -60.13 -9.98
N ARG A 21 24.01 -58.82 -9.73
CA ARG A 21 23.59 -57.77 -10.68
C ARG A 21 24.44 -57.90 -11.95
N GLY A 22 23.79 -58.04 -13.11
CA GLY A 22 24.44 -58.25 -14.41
C GLY A 22 24.81 -59.71 -14.74
N LYS A 23 24.63 -60.66 -13.80
CA LYS A 23 24.84 -62.09 -14.08
C LYS A 23 23.50 -62.76 -14.46
N PRO A 24 23.47 -63.66 -15.46
CA PRO A 24 22.26 -64.40 -15.81
C PRO A 24 21.78 -65.23 -14.61
N SER A 25 20.47 -65.34 -14.44
CA SER A 25 19.87 -66.13 -13.37
C SER A 25 20.20 -67.61 -13.58
N ASN A 26 20.62 -68.32 -12.53
CA ASN A 26 20.76 -69.79 -12.57
C ASN A 26 19.42 -70.52 -12.80
N ARG A 27 18.29 -69.81 -12.70
CA ARG A 27 16.94 -70.28 -13.07
C ARG A 27 16.42 -69.61 -14.35
N GLY A 28 17.29 -68.98 -15.13
CA GLY A 28 16.94 -68.32 -16.38
C GLY A 28 16.69 -69.34 -17.49
N TYR A 29 15.77 -69.02 -18.40
CA TYR A 29 15.55 -69.85 -19.58
C TYR A 29 16.79 -69.83 -20.49
N PRO A 30 17.11 -70.95 -21.17
CA PRO A 30 18.16 -71.00 -22.19
C PRO A 30 17.96 -69.93 -23.27
N ALA A 31 19.05 -69.38 -23.80
CA ALA A 31 18.98 -68.38 -24.87
C ALA A 31 18.27 -68.90 -26.12
N THR A 32 18.46 -70.19 -26.44
CA THR A 32 17.75 -70.88 -27.52
C THR A 32 16.23 -70.87 -27.32
N PHE A 33 15.76 -71.16 -26.11
CA PHE A 33 14.33 -71.11 -25.78
C PHE A 33 13.75 -69.71 -25.91
N ARG A 34 14.46 -68.69 -25.41
CA ARG A 34 14.07 -67.28 -25.56
C ARG A 34 13.94 -66.90 -27.05
N ASN A 35 14.94 -67.26 -27.86
CA ASN A 35 14.98 -66.89 -29.27
C ASN A 35 13.82 -67.55 -30.04
N ASN A 36 13.56 -68.83 -29.79
CA ASN A 36 12.43 -69.55 -30.38
C ASN A 36 11.09 -68.90 -29.99
N VAL A 37 10.91 -68.49 -28.73
CA VAL A 37 9.69 -67.79 -28.30
C VAL A 37 9.55 -66.44 -29.02
N ILE A 38 10.64 -65.70 -29.25
CA ILE A 38 10.59 -64.40 -29.94
C ILE A 38 10.31 -64.52 -31.42
N GLU A 39 10.89 -65.51 -32.08
CA GLU A 39 10.61 -65.84 -33.48
C GLU A 39 9.14 -66.26 -33.65
N PHE A 40 8.65 -67.12 -32.76
CA PHE A 40 7.26 -67.54 -32.73
C PHE A 40 6.28 -66.37 -32.53
N VAL A 41 6.59 -65.45 -31.62
CA VAL A 41 5.78 -64.24 -31.39
C VAL A 41 5.79 -63.31 -32.59
N ARG A 42 6.92 -63.20 -33.30
CA ARG A 42 7.04 -62.40 -34.52
C ARG A 42 6.16 -62.96 -35.65
N GLU A 43 6.08 -64.29 -35.78
CA GLU A 43 5.30 -64.96 -36.80
C GLU A 43 3.79 -64.96 -36.50
N HIS A 44 3.40 -65.27 -35.25
CA HIS A 44 2.00 -65.52 -34.91
C HIS A 44 1.30 -64.33 -34.22
N TYR A 45 2.06 -63.41 -33.61
CA TYR A 45 1.52 -62.30 -32.80
C TYR A 45 2.27 -60.95 -33.01
N PRO A 46 2.53 -60.49 -34.25
CA PRO A 46 3.47 -59.40 -34.55
C PRO A 46 3.13 -58.02 -33.95
N ASN A 47 1.90 -57.81 -33.43
CA ASN A 47 1.45 -56.53 -32.86
C ASN A 47 0.75 -56.65 -31.51
N CYS A 48 0.90 -57.80 -30.83
CA CYS A 48 0.19 -58.06 -29.58
C CYS A 48 1.00 -57.63 -28.36
N GLY A 49 0.32 -57.10 -27.34
CA GLY A 49 0.97 -56.77 -26.07
C GLY A 49 1.44 -58.01 -25.31
N ALA A 50 2.52 -57.88 -24.54
CA ALA A 50 3.15 -58.99 -23.81
C ALA A 50 2.18 -59.79 -22.92
N THR A 51 1.15 -59.16 -22.34
CA THR A 51 0.15 -59.85 -21.50
C THR A 51 -0.69 -60.83 -22.33
N PHE A 52 -1.10 -60.41 -23.51
CA PHE A 52 -1.87 -61.23 -24.45
C PHE A 52 -1.00 -62.39 -24.95
N VAL A 53 0.24 -62.08 -25.33
CA VAL A 53 1.20 -63.08 -25.80
C VAL A 53 1.48 -64.13 -24.73
N ALA A 54 1.74 -63.73 -23.47
CA ALA A 54 1.97 -64.66 -22.38
C ALA A 54 0.78 -65.60 -22.12
N LYS A 55 -0.45 -65.08 -22.24
CA LYS A 55 -1.67 -65.87 -22.13
C LYS A 55 -1.79 -66.88 -23.29
N LYS A 56 -1.53 -66.45 -24.53
CA LYS A 56 -1.64 -67.32 -25.72
C LYS A 56 -0.56 -68.38 -25.80
N LEU A 57 0.66 -68.07 -25.39
CA LEU A 57 1.74 -69.05 -25.23
C LEU A 57 1.34 -70.17 -24.25
N ALA A 58 0.68 -69.83 -23.14
CA ALA A 58 0.24 -70.82 -22.16
C ALA A 58 -0.99 -71.62 -22.61
N GLU A 59 -1.98 -70.97 -23.26
CA GLU A 59 -3.25 -71.59 -23.65
C GLU A 59 -3.12 -72.54 -24.85
N HIS A 60 -2.39 -72.14 -25.89
CA HIS A 60 -2.38 -72.85 -27.17
C HIS A 60 -1.07 -73.58 -27.44
N HIS A 61 0.01 -73.19 -26.76
CA HIS A 61 1.37 -73.64 -27.09
C HIS A 61 2.10 -74.30 -25.91
N GLY A 62 1.43 -74.47 -24.76
CA GLY A 62 1.97 -75.13 -23.57
C GLY A 62 3.14 -74.40 -22.89
N VAL A 63 3.50 -73.20 -23.36
CA VAL A 63 4.64 -72.42 -22.88
C VAL A 63 4.20 -71.49 -21.74
N ARG A 64 4.49 -71.88 -20.50
CA ARG A 64 4.20 -71.07 -19.30
C ARG A 64 5.36 -70.16 -18.93
N VAL A 65 5.35 -68.95 -19.46
CA VAL A 65 6.32 -67.90 -19.12
C VAL A 65 5.57 -66.70 -18.52
N SER A 66 6.14 -66.07 -17.49
CA SER A 66 5.50 -64.90 -16.88
C SER A 66 5.42 -63.73 -17.87
N HIS A 67 4.33 -62.96 -17.79
CA HIS A 67 4.15 -61.74 -18.59
C HIS A 67 5.39 -60.83 -18.58
N GLU A 68 6.01 -60.62 -17.41
CA GLU A 68 7.19 -59.74 -17.29
C GLU A 68 8.43 -60.30 -17.99
N THR A 69 8.52 -61.63 -18.14
CA THR A 69 9.61 -62.26 -18.91
C THR A 69 9.36 -62.14 -20.40
N VAL A 70 8.13 -62.38 -20.85
CA VAL A 70 7.71 -62.16 -22.25
C VAL A 70 7.90 -60.70 -22.65
N ARG A 71 7.50 -59.74 -21.79
CA ARG A 71 7.69 -58.30 -22.01
C ARG A 71 9.16 -57.94 -22.23
N ARG A 72 10.06 -58.42 -21.37
CA ARG A 72 11.51 -58.16 -21.51
C ARG A 72 12.06 -58.76 -22.80
N TRP A 73 11.68 -59.98 -23.15
CA TRP A 73 12.13 -60.59 -24.40
C TRP A 73 11.62 -59.83 -25.62
N MET A 74 10.36 -59.38 -25.62
CA MET A 74 9.77 -58.59 -26.71
C MET A 74 10.43 -57.21 -26.85
N ILE A 75 10.80 -56.55 -25.75
CA ILE A 75 11.55 -55.28 -25.78
C ILE A 75 12.92 -55.50 -26.42
N ASP A 76 13.68 -56.48 -25.92
CA ASP A 76 15.01 -56.79 -26.44
C ASP A 76 14.98 -57.29 -27.91
N GLY A 77 13.85 -57.85 -28.36
CA GLY A 77 13.64 -58.34 -29.72
C GLY A 77 12.96 -57.36 -30.68
N GLY A 78 12.68 -56.12 -30.25
CA GLY A 78 12.08 -55.06 -31.07
C GLY A 78 10.58 -55.24 -31.41
N LEU A 79 9.84 -56.03 -30.63
CA LEU A 79 8.44 -56.44 -30.91
C LEU A 79 7.38 -55.70 -30.05
N SER A 80 7.74 -54.63 -29.34
CA SER A 80 6.81 -54.00 -28.38
C SER A 80 5.97 -52.87 -29.00
N SER A 81 4.64 -52.99 -28.96
CA SER A 81 3.67 -51.91 -29.28
C SER A 81 3.77 -50.67 -28.36
N GLY A 82 4.62 -50.73 -27.32
CA GLY A 82 4.95 -49.59 -26.47
C GLY A 82 5.73 -48.51 -27.21
N ASP A 83 6.57 -48.90 -28.17
CA ASP A 83 7.45 -47.98 -28.88
C ASP A 83 6.66 -47.05 -29.82
N THR A 84 5.65 -47.58 -30.51
CA THR A 84 4.73 -46.78 -31.36
C THR A 84 3.91 -45.79 -30.55
N ARG A 85 3.48 -46.17 -29.33
CA ARG A 85 2.71 -45.29 -28.43
C ARG A 85 3.57 -44.19 -27.84
N ASP A 86 4.81 -44.50 -27.49
CA ASP A 86 5.74 -43.51 -26.96
C ASP A 86 6.27 -42.57 -28.06
N GLN A 87 6.45 -43.08 -29.28
CA GLN A 87 6.72 -42.27 -30.45
C GLN A 87 5.57 -41.30 -30.74
N ALA A 88 4.31 -41.77 -30.74
CA ALA A 88 3.15 -40.90 -30.94
C ALA A 88 3.03 -39.81 -29.86
N LYS A 89 3.36 -40.10 -28.60
CA LYS A 89 3.43 -39.09 -27.53
C LYS A 89 4.53 -38.06 -27.77
N ARG A 90 5.71 -38.48 -28.26
CA ARG A 90 6.82 -37.57 -28.58
C ARG A 90 6.45 -36.64 -29.73
N THR A 91 5.88 -37.18 -30.81
CA THR A 91 5.40 -36.38 -31.94
C THR A 91 4.33 -35.37 -31.51
N ALA A 92 3.35 -35.80 -30.69
CA ALA A 92 2.34 -34.90 -30.15
C ALA A 92 2.92 -33.80 -29.25
N PHE A 93 3.93 -34.12 -28.44
CA PHE A 93 4.65 -33.15 -27.61
C PHE A 93 5.40 -32.13 -28.48
N GLU A 94 6.11 -32.59 -29.50
CA GLU A 94 6.89 -31.76 -30.43
C GLU A 94 5.99 -30.84 -31.25
N TRP A 95 4.82 -31.32 -31.69
CA TRP A 95 3.83 -30.48 -32.36
C TRP A 95 3.35 -29.36 -31.44
N MET A 96 2.83 -29.67 -30.24
CA MET A 96 2.34 -28.65 -29.30
C MET A 96 3.44 -27.65 -28.90
N ARG A 97 4.69 -28.11 -28.75
CA ARG A 97 5.85 -27.25 -28.51
C ARG A 97 6.13 -26.32 -29.69
N SER A 98 6.08 -26.83 -30.91
CA SER A 98 6.33 -26.06 -32.14
C SER A 98 5.26 -25.00 -32.38
N VAL A 99 3.99 -25.33 -32.10
CA VAL A 99 2.90 -24.35 -32.06
C VAL A 99 3.20 -23.25 -31.04
N LEU A 100 3.52 -23.58 -29.78
CA LEU A 100 3.83 -22.56 -28.76
C LEU A 100 5.04 -21.67 -29.09
N GLN A 101 5.98 -22.18 -29.90
CA GLN A 101 7.18 -21.48 -30.34
C GLN A 101 6.98 -20.71 -31.66
N LYS A 102 5.76 -20.69 -32.23
CA LYS A 102 5.47 -20.09 -33.55
C LYS A 102 6.32 -20.66 -34.69
N ARG A 103 6.70 -21.93 -34.60
CA ARG A 103 7.47 -22.62 -35.65
C ARG A 103 6.59 -23.22 -36.75
N ILE A 104 5.28 -23.31 -36.49
CA ILE A 104 4.27 -23.79 -37.43
C ILE A 104 3.50 -22.55 -37.92
N GLY A 105 3.37 -22.41 -39.24
CA GLY A 105 2.66 -21.30 -39.87
C GLY A 105 1.15 -21.37 -39.64
N GLU A 106 0.44 -20.25 -39.82
CA GLU A 106 -1.02 -20.21 -39.65
C GLU A 106 -1.77 -21.09 -40.66
N GLU A 107 -1.29 -21.14 -41.90
CA GLU A 107 -1.82 -22.02 -42.96
C GLU A 107 -1.64 -23.50 -42.65
N GLU A 108 -0.47 -23.86 -42.09
CA GLU A 108 -0.16 -25.23 -41.66
C GLU A 108 -1.03 -25.63 -40.47
N LEU A 109 -1.21 -24.72 -39.49
CA LEU A 109 -2.12 -24.92 -38.37
C LEU A 109 -3.58 -25.10 -38.79
N HIS A 110 -4.01 -24.39 -39.84
CA HIS A 110 -5.36 -24.53 -40.37
C HIS A 110 -5.55 -25.90 -41.05
N ARG A 111 -4.57 -26.37 -41.83
CA ARG A 111 -4.60 -27.75 -42.39
C ARG A 111 -4.61 -28.81 -41.30
N ASP A 112 -3.78 -28.64 -40.28
CA ASP A 112 -3.63 -29.58 -39.17
C ASP A 112 -4.86 -29.63 -38.25
N SER A 113 -5.55 -28.51 -38.06
CA SER A 113 -6.69 -28.40 -37.15
C SER A 113 -8.06 -28.54 -37.83
N GLY A 114 -8.09 -28.64 -39.16
CA GLY A 114 -9.32 -28.65 -39.96
C GLY A 114 -10.08 -27.32 -39.91
N ASP A 115 -11.38 -27.36 -40.24
CA ASP A 115 -12.29 -26.21 -40.24
C ASP A 115 -12.64 -25.78 -38.80
N LEU A 116 -11.64 -25.22 -38.11
CA LEU A 116 -11.75 -24.76 -36.74
C LEU A 116 -12.26 -23.30 -36.72
N PRO A 117 -13.50 -23.05 -36.24
CA PRO A 117 -14.01 -21.69 -36.13
C PRO A 117 -13.14 -20.83 -35.19
N ASP A 118 -13.05 -19.54 -35.52
CA ASP A 118 -12.32 -18.52 -34.74
C ASP A 118 -10.82 -18.81 -34.51
N LEU A 119 -10.15 -19.52 -35.44
CA LEU A 119 -8.72 -19.84 -35.36
C LEU A 119 -7.86 -18.59 -35.03
N ALA A 120 -8.11 -17.47 -35.70
CA ALA A 120 -7.40 -16.21 -35.45
C ALA A 120 -7.47 -15.75 -33.98
N ARG A 121 -8.64 -15.90 -33.33
CA ARG A 121 -8.84 -15.53 -31.93
C ARG A 121 -8.17 -16.50 -30.97
N LEU A 122 -8.18 -17.80 -31.29
CA LEU A 122 -7.42 -18.81 -30.56
C LEU A 122 -5.92 -18.52 -30.60
N LEU A 123 -5.37 -18.19 -31.77
CA LEU A 123 -3.95 -17.85 -31.96
C LEU A 123 -3.58 -16.54 -31.25
N HIS A 124 -4.41 -15.51 -31.35
CA HIS A 124 -4.22 -14.26 -30.59
C HIS A 124 -4.11 -14.54 -29.08
N CYS A 125 -5.02 -15.35 -28.53
CA CYS A 125 -4.99 -15.73 -27.11
C CYS A 125 -3.83 -16.67 -26.75
N LEU A 126 -3.37 -17.49 -27.69
CA LEU A 126 -2.25 -18.42 -27.50
C LEU A 126 -0.91 -17.70 -27.39
N TYR A 127 -0.72 -16.65 -28.18
CA TYR A 127 0.56 -15.93 -28.28
C TYR A 127 0.62 -14.65 -27.45
N GLY A 128 -0.51 -13.94 -27.28
CA GLY A 128 -0.59 -12.69 -26.52
C GLY A 128 -1.26 -12.80 -25.16
N GLY A 129 -1.87 -13.95 -24.84
CA GLY A 129 -2.69 -14.13 -23.63
C GLY A 129 -1.89 -14.53 -22.38
N ARG A 130 -2.55 -14.41 -21.22
CA ARG A 130 -2.08 -15.00 -19.95
C ARG A 130 -2.07 -16.52 -20.05
N LEU A 131 -1.26 -17.20 -19.23
CA LEU A 131 -1.13 -18.68 -19.20
C LEU A 131 -2.48 -19.42 -19.28
N LEU A 132 -3.50 -18.95 -18.56
CA LEU A 132 -4.84 -19.52 -18.61
C LEU A 132 -5.45 -19.54 -20.03
N ASN A 133 -5.36 -18.42 -20.75
CA ASN A 133 -5.89 -18.30 -22.11
C ASN A 133 -5.02 -19.08 -23.09
N ARG A 134 -3.71 -19.12 -22.87
CA ARG A 134 -2.78 -19.95 -23.66
C ARG A 134 -3.15 -21.44 -23.57
N ASN A 135 -3.38 -21.93 -22.34
CA ASN A 135 -3.79 -23.32 -22.11
C ASN A 135 -5.16 -23.61 -22.72
N ARG A 136 -6.12 -22.69 -22.61
CA ARG A 136 -7.44 -22.81 -23.27
C ARG A 136 -7.29 -22.96 -24.78
N SER A 137 -6.55 -22.06 -25.44
CA SER A 137 -6.30 -22.14 -26.88
C SER A 137 -5.62 -23.44 -27.29
N MET A 138 -4.55 -23.84 -26.57
CA MET A 138 -3.81 -25.06 -26.89
C MET A 138 -4.66 -26.32 -26.74
N VAL A 139 -5.58 -26.37 -25.76
CA VAL A 139 -6.51 -27.50 -25.61
C VAL A 139 -7.39 -27.67 -26.85
N ILE A 140 -7.94 -26.57 -27.39
CA ILE A 140 -8.80 -26.63 -28.57
C ILE A 140 -8.01 -27.03 -29.80
N LEU A 141 -6.88 -26.36 -30.07
CA LEU A 141 -6.01 -26.64 -31.22
C LEU A 141 -5.52 -28.09 -31.22
N ALA A 142 -4.97 -28.55 -30.09
CA ALA A 142 -4.46 -29.91 -29.97
C ALA A 142 -5.56 -30.97 -30.12
N LYS A 143 -6.77 -30.70 -29.62
CA LYS A 143 -7.88 -31.64 -29.71
C LYS A 143 -8.43 -31.73 -31.14
N HIS A 144 -8.49 -30.62 -31.87
CA HIS A 144 -8.86 -30.59 -33.29
C HIS A 144 -7.81 -31.24 -34.19
N HIS A 145 -6.52 -31.10 -33.87
CA HIS A 145 -5.43 -31.88 -34.48
C HIS A 145 -5.48 -33.40 -34.14
N GLY A 146 -6.47 -33.86 -33.39
CA GLY A 146 -6.68 -35.28 -33.10
C GLY A 146 -5.85 -35.82 -31.93
N LEU A 147 -5.19 -34.97 -31.14
CA LEU A 147 -4.39 -35.43 -30.00
C LEU A 147 -5.27 -35.96 -28.86
N ALA A 148 -4.78 -37.01 -28.20
CA ALA A 148 -5.47 -37.64 -27.09
C ALA A 148 -5.51 -36.72 -25.84
N PRO A 149 -6.65 -36.59 -25.14
CA PRO A 149 -6.79 -35.70 -23.98
C PRO A 149 -5.74 -35.91 -22.89
N GLY A 150 -5.31 -37.15 -22.65
CA GLY A 150 -4.26 -37.45 -21.66
C GLY A 150 -2.91 -36.84 -22.01
N VAL A 151 -2.55 -36.81 -23.30
CA VAL A 151 -1.29 -36.22 -23.78
C VAL A 151 -1.33 -34.69 -23.64
N ILE A 152 -2.47 -34.08 -24.01
CA ILE A 152 -2.70 -32.63 -23.86
C ILE A 152 -2.63 -32.21 -22.39
N CYS A 153 -3.31 -32.95 -21.50
CA CYS A 153 -3.31 -32.68 -20.06
C CYS A 153 -1.89 -32.74 -19.48
N ASN A 154 -1.13 -33.78 -19.84
CA ASN A 154 0.24 -33.97 -19.36
C ASN A 154 1.17 -32.86 -19.85
N PHE A 155 1.05 -32.44 -21.11
CA PHE A 155 1.85 -31.36 -21.68
C PHE A 155 1.58 -30.01 -21.00
N LEU A 156 0.31 -29.68 -20.76
CA LEU A 156 -0.10 -28.40 -20.19
C LEU A 156 -0.06 -28.36 -18.66
N GLY A 157 0.14 -29.51 -18.00
CA GLY A 157 0.07 -29.63 -16.54
C GLY A 157 -1.33 -29.36 -15.98
N ILE A 158 -2.39 -29.73 -16.72
CA ILE A 158 -3.79 -29.51 -16.30
C ILE A 158 -4.51 -30.83 -16.03
N SER A 159 -5.54 -30.78 -15.17
CA SER A 159 -6.36 -31.95 -14.88
C SER A 159 -7.31 -32.29 -16.04
N GLN A 160 -7.72 -33.56 -16.15
CA GLN A 160 -8.75 -33.99 -17.12
C GLN A 160 -10.07 -33.24 -16.94
N ARG A 161 -10.42 -32.86 -15.70
CA ARG A 161 -11.60 -32.02 -15.40
C ARG A 161 -11.46 -30.61 -15.99
N THR A 162 -10.27 -30.04 -15.94
CA THR A 162 -9.95 -28.74 -16.53
C THR A 162 -10.05 -28.80 -18.05
N PHE A 163 -9.45 -29.82 -18.66
CA PHE A 163 -9.59 -30.09 -20.10
C PHE A 163 -11.06 -30.16 -20.52
N GLN A 164 -11.87 -30.98 -19.84
CA GLN A 164 -13.29 -31.12 -20.12
C GLN A 164 -14.07 -29.80 -19.97
N THR A 165 -13.67 -28.97 -19.00
CA THR A 165 -14.29 -27.65 -18.81
C THR A 165 -14.00 -26.72 -19.99
N TYR A 166 -12.76 -26.70 -20.50
CA TYR A 166 -12.40 -25.87 -21.64
C TYR A 166 -13.05 -26.37 -22.92
N TRP A 167 -13.01 -27.68 -23.14
CA TRP A 167 -13.64 -28.32 -24.30
C TRP A 167 -15.14 -28.02 -24.36
N ARG A 168 -15.89 -28.26 -23.28
CA ARG A 168 -17.33 -28.00 -23.26
C ARG A 168 -17.68 -26.53 -23.44
N ALA A 169 -16.90 -25.62 -22.86
CA ALA A 169 -17.13 -24.19 -23.04
C ALA A 169 -16.95 -23.75 -24.50
N PHE A 170 -15.99 -24.36 -25.21
CA PHE A 170 -15.80 -24.12 -26.63
C PHE A 170 -16.90 -24.76 -27.49
N GLU A 171 -17.28 -26.01 -27.21
CA GLU A 171 -18.37 -26.69 -27.91
C GLU A 171 -19.73 -25.98 -27.75
N HIS A 172 -19.98 -25.38 -26.58
CA HIS A 172 -21.26 -24.71 -26.31
C HIS A 172 -21.34 -23.29 -26.87
N GLY A 173 -20.28 -22.49 -26.75
CA GLY A 173 -20.32 -21.06 -27.05
C GLY A 173 -19.06 -20.52 -27.72
N GLY A 174 -18.27 -21.39 -28.36
CA GLY A 174 -17.08 -21.05 -29.12
C GLY A 174 -16.02 -20.31 -28.32
N THR A 175 -15.26 -19.44 -29.00
CA THR A 175 -14.21 -18.66 -28.34
C THR A 175 -14.76 -17.60 -27.38
N THR A 176 -16.01 -17.17 -27.55
CA THR A 176 -16.66 -16.20 -26.67
C THR A 176 -16.83 -16.76 -25.26
N GLU A 177 -17.41 -17.96 -25.16
CA GLU A 177 -17.62 -18.61 -23.86
C GLU A 177 -16.32 -19.17 -23.29
N LEU A 178 -15.45 -19.75 -24.13
CA LEU A 178 -14.14 -20.26 -23.72
C LEU A 178 -13.29 -19.20 -23.01
N PHE A 179 -13.26 -17.97 -23.54
CA PHE A 179 -12.50 -16.86 -22.97
C PHE A 179 -13.31 -15.95 -22.06
N SER A 180 -14.59 -16.25 -21.83
CA SER A 180 -15.43 -15.48 -20.92
C SER A 180 -14.78 -15.37 -19.54
N ARG A 181 -14.90 -14.17 -18.97
CA ARG A 181 -14.47 -13.94 -17.60
C ARG A 181 -15.49 -14.64 -16.71
N ARG A 182 -15.09 -15.72 -16.03
CA ARG A 182 -15.90 -16.29 -14.94
C ARG A 182 -16.14 -15.20 -13.90
N ILE A 183 -17.31 -14.57 -13.94
CA ILE A 183 -17.83 -13.78 -12.84
C ILE A 183 -18.27 -14.80 -11.81
N THR A 184 -17.46 -15.01 -10.78
CA THR A 184 -17.88 -15.88 -9.68
C THR A 184 -19.11 -15.23 -9.02
N PRO A 185 -20.27 -15.91 -8.97
CA PRO A 185 -21.44 -15.39 -8.28
C PRO A 185 -21.07 -15.14 -6.80
N ALA A 186 -21.39 -13.94 -6.32
CA ALA A 186 -21.33 -13.50 -4.93
C ALA A 186 -20.16 -14.03 -4.06
N ARG A 187 -18.99 -13.38 -4.16
CA ARG A 187 -18.06 -13.37 -3.01
C ARG A 187 -18.84 -12.87 -1.78
N LYS A 188 -18.60 -13.40 -0.56
CA LYS A 188 -19.20 -12.91 0.71
C LYS A 188 -19.25 -11.38 0.86
N VAL A 189 -18.37 -10.67 0.16
CA VAL A 189 -18.34 -9.20 -0.01
C VAL A 189 -19.66 -8.62 -0.54
N GLY A 190 -20.43 -9.35 -1.36
CA GLY A 190 -21.70 -8.93 -1.93
C GLY A 190 -22.94 -9.35 -1.15
N ASN A 191 -22.82 -10.27 -0.19
CA ASN A 191 -23.95 -10.74 0.62
C ASN A 191 -24.36 -9.65 1.62
N ASN A 192 -25.64 -9.26 1.62
CA ASN A 192 -26.15 -8.18 2.46
C ASN A 192 -26.18 -8.55 3.96
N GLU A 193 -26.49 -9.79 4.32
CA GLU A 193 -26.46 -10.26 5.72
C GLU A 193 -25.04 -10.15 6.30
N VAL A 194 -24.03 -10.48 5.50
CA VAL A 194 -22.62 -10.36 5.90
C VAL A 194 -22.23 -8.89 6.08
N LYS A 195 -22.67 -8.00 5.19
CA LYS A 195 -22.40 -6.55 5.31
C LYS A 195 -23.06 -5.98 6.55
N GLU A 196 -24.32 -6.32 6.78
CA GLU A 196 -25.09 -5.87 7.94
C GLU A 196 -24.44 -6.32 9.25
N ALA A 197 -24.04 -7.59 9.35
CA ALA A 197 -23.32 -8.09 10.52
C ALA A 197 -21.97 -7.37 10.75
N VAL A 198 -21.23 -7.07 9.67
CA VAL A 198 -19.96 -6.31 9.75
C VAL A 198 -20.20 -4.89 10.27
N PHE A 199 -21.19 -4.17 9.75
CA PHE A 199 -21.46 -2.79 10.16
C PHE A 199 -22.10 -2.69 11.53
N SER A 200 -23.04 -3.59 11.87
CA SER A 200 -23.60 -3.70 13.23
C SER A 200 -22.47 -3.86 14.25
N LEU A 201 -21.53 -4.78 14.02
CA LEU A 201 -20.41 -4.99 14.94
C LEU A 201 -19.46 -3.78 15.03
N LEU A 202 -19.20 -3.09 13.91
CA LEU A 202 -18.34 -1.90 13.89
C LEU A 202 -18.91 -0.71 14.68
N HIS A 203 -20.23 -0.63 14.82
CA HIS A 203 -20.91 0.42 15.59
C HIS A 203 -20.96 0.14 17.10
N GLU A 204 -20.53 -1.05 17.53
CA GLU A 204 -20.45 -1.40 18.94
C GLU A 204 -19.01 -1.30 19.46
N PRO A 205 -18.80 -0.87 20.71
CA PRO A 205 -17.47 -0.82 21.28
C PRO A 205 -16.91 -2.24 21.54
N PRO A 206 -15.60 -2.48 21.34
CA PRO A 206 -14.99 -3.80 21.58
C PRO A 206 -15.18 -4.33 23.02
N SER A 207 -15.36 -3.42 23.99
CA SER A 207 -15.64 -3.75 25.39
C SER A 207 -16.89 -4.60 25.58
N ASN A 208 -17.91 -4.44 24.73
CA ASN A 208 -19.14 -5.26 24.76
C ASN A 208 -18.85 -6.74 24.49
N TYR A 209 -17.69 -7.06 23.92
CA TYR A 209 -17.26 -8.41 23.53
C TYR A 209 -16.04 -8.89 24.33
N GLY A 210 -15.79 -8.28 25.50
CA GLY A 210 -14.66 -8.62 26.36
C GLY A 210 -13.29 -8.30 25.77
N VAL A 211 -13.22 -7.43 24.76
CA VAL A 211 -11.95 -6.99 24.16
C VAL A 211 -11.51 -5.71 24.87
N ASN A 212 -10.42 -5.79 25.64
CA ASN A 212 -9.85 -4.65 26.36
C ASN A 212 -9.09 -3.68 25.43
N ARG A 213 -9.83 -3.02 24.53
CA ARG A 213 -9.35 -2.00 23.58
C ARG A 213 -10.47 -0.99 23.31
N THR A 214 -10.08 0.24 23.00
CA THR A 214 -10.98 1.31 22.58
C THR A 214 -11.27 1.33 21.07
N SER A 215 -10.59 0.47 20.30
CA SER A 215 -10.78 0.35 18.84
C SER A 215 -10.68 -1.10 18.37
N TRP A 216 -11.39 -1.41 17.29
CA TRP A 216 -11.42 -2.74 16.68
C TRP A 216 -10.11 -3.08 15.97
N ARG A 217 -9.56 -4.28 16.24
CA ARG A 217 -8.60 -4.91 15.33
C ARG A 217 -9.33 -5.83 14.37
N MET A 218 -8.76 -6.00 13.18
CA MET A 218 -9.34 -6.86 12.15
C MET A 218 -9.48 -8.33 12.63
N ALA A 219 -8.52 -8.81 13.43
CA ALA A 219 -8.58 -10.15 14.00
C ALA A 219 -9.75 -10.32 14.99
N ASP A 220 -10.00 -9.31 15.83
CA ASP A 220 -11.10 -9.34 16.80
C ASP A 220 -12.46 -9.27 16.09
N LEU A 221 -12.60 -8.43 15.06
CA LEU A 221 -13.79 -8.39 14.22
C LEU A 221 -14.09 -9.75 13.60
N CYS A 222 -13.10 -10.40 12.97
CA CYS A 222 -13.31 -11.71 12.36
C CYS A 222 -13.67 -12.79 13.38
N ARG A 223 -13.07 -12.76 14.58
CA ARG A 223 -13.38 -13.68 15.67
C ARG A 223 -14.82 -13.53 16.15
N ILE A 224 -15.27 -12.31 16.41
CA ILE A 224 -16.64 -12.05 16.89
C ILE A 224 -17.68 -12.33 15.80
N LEU A 225 -17.42 -11.96 14.55
CA LEU A 225 -18.30 -12.31 13.43
C LEU A 225 -18.46 -13.83 13.30
N ARG A 226 -17.38 -14.59 13.46
CA ARG A 226 -17.44 -16.06 13.46
C ARG A 226 -18.29 -16.60 14.61
N GLN A 227 -18.19 -16.02 15.80
CA GLN A 227 -19.04 -16.39 16.95
C GLN A 227 -20.52 -16.08 16.70
N LYS A 228 -20.83 -14.99 15.97
CA LYS A 228 -22.19 -14.63 15.52
C LYS A 228 -22.65 -15.41 14.27
N GLY A 229 -21.99 -16.52 13.92
CA GLY A 229 -22.35 -17.37 12.77
C GLY A 229 -21.86 -16.87 11.40
N GLN A 230 -21.20 -15.71 11.34
CA GLN A 230 -20.70 -15.10 10.11
C GLN A 230 -19.21 -15.34 9.93
N SER A 231 -18.84 -16.49 9.36
CA SER A 231 -17.42 -16.82 9.10
C SER A 231 -16.87 -16.00 7.93
N VAL A 232 -16.17 -14.89 8.20
CA VAL A 232 -15.55 -14.03 7.18
C VAL A 232 -14.05 -13.87 7.40
N SER A 233 -13.30 -13.70 6.31
CA SER A 233 -11.88 -13.37 6.39
C SER A 233 -11.67 -11.86 6.48
N ALA A 234 -10.51 -11.47 7.02
CA ALA A 234 -10.09 -10.07 7.12
C ALA A 234 -10.17 -9.31 5.77
N GLU A 235 -9.89 -10.00 4.68
CA GLU A 235 -9.93 -9.42 3.32
C GLU A 235 -11.35 -9.12 2.85
N VAL A 236 -12.34 -9.92 3.28
CA VAL A 236 -13.76 -9.67 3.00
C VAL A 236 -14.23 -8.42 3.77
N VAL A 237 -13.93 -8.35 5.07
CA VAL A 237 -14.26 -7.19 5.92
C VAL A 237 -13.60 -5.91 5.37
N ARG A 238 -12.33 -5.97 4.96
CA ARG A 238 -11.62 -4.85 4.34
C ARG A 238 -12.28 -4.37 3.04
N LYS A 239 -12.74 -5.29 2.19
CA LYS A 239 -13.45 -4.94 0.96
C LYS A 239 -14.81 -4.31 1.23
N ILE A 240 -15.59 -4.87 2.16
CA ILE A 240 -16.90 -4.34 2.57
C ILE A 240 -16.76 -2.91 3.11
N THR A 241 -15.88 -2.71 4.08
CA THR A 241 -15.65 -1.40 4.69
C THR A 241 -15.11 -0.36 3.70
N LYS A 242 -14.16 -0.75 2.83
CA LYS A 242 -13.62 0.15 1.80
C LYS A 242 -14.67 0.56 0.77
N ALA A 243 -15.54 -0.37 0.35
CA ALA A 243 -16.63 -0.12 -0.59
C ALA A 243 -17.69 0.83 0.01
N ALA A 244 -17.97 0.72 1.31
CA ALA A 244 -18.83 1.64 2.04
C ALA A 244 -18.16 2.99 2.40
N GLY A 245 -16.97 3.28 1.87
CA GLY A 245 -16.30 4.57 2.07
C GLY A 245 -15.51 4.70 3.36
N TYR A 246 -15.46 3.68 4.23
CA TYR A 246 -14.69 3.76 5.48
C TYR A 246 -13.19 3.95 5.18
N ARG A 247 -12.56 4.79 6.00
CA ARG A 247 -11.12 5.09 5.95
C ARG A 247 -10.60 5.16 7.37
N TRP A 248 -9.41 4.63 7.62
CA TRP A 248 -8.68 4.93 8.84
C TRP A 248 -8.35 6.42 8.84
N ARG A 249 -8.91 7.14 9.80
CA ARG A 249 -8.63 8.55 10.04
C ARG A 249 -8.07 8.66 11.45
N LYS A 250 -7.00 9.41 11.62
CA LYS A 250 -6.55 9.82 12.95
C LYS A 250 -7.56 10.82 13.49
N ALA A 251 -8.10 10.59 14.68
CA ALA A 251 -8.93 11.58 15.34
C ALA A 251 -8.14 12.90 15.43
N ARG A 252 -8.76 14.00 15.02
CA ARG A 252 -8.15 15.33 15.19
C ARG A 252 -8.26 15.66 16.68
N VAL A 253 -7.13 15.89 17.32
CA VAL A 253 -7.13 16.47 18.67
C VAL A 253 -7.46 17.94 18.50
N VAL A 254 -8.69 18.30 18.85
CA VAL A 254 -9.18 19.68 18.84
C VAL A 254 -9.22 20.13 20.30
N LEU A 255 -8.71 21.33 20.57
CA LEU A 255 -8.89 21.98 21.86
C LEU A 255 -10.35 22.43 21.95
N THR A 256 -11.15 21.79 22.80
CA THR A 256 -12.47 22.28 23.18
C THR A 256 -12.28 23.28 24.32
N SER A 257 -12.66 24.53 24.09
CA SER A 257 -12.64 25.56 25.15
C SER A 257 -13.80 25.34 26.12
N ASN A 258 -13.50 25.37 27.43
CA ASN A 258 -14.51 25.41 28.48
C ASN A 258 -14.81 26.85 28.96
N ASP A 259 -14.37 27.88 28.21
CA ASP A 259 -14.55 29.30 28.56
C ASP A 259 -16.02 29.71 28.34
N PRO A 260 -16.78 30.09 29.40
CA PRO A 260 -18.17 30.52 29.26
C PRO A 260 -18.33 31.76 28.35
N ALA A 261 -17.29 32.59 28.27
CA ALA A 261 -17.25 33.80 27.43
C ALA A 261 -16.59 33.54 26.06
N TYR A 262 -16.42 32.27 25.66
CA TYR A 262 -15.75 31.93 24.40
C TYR A 262 -16.38 32.59 23.19
N SER A 263 -17.71 32.44 23.04
CA SER A 263 -18.45 32.98 21.90
C SER A 263 -18.40 34.50 21.85
N GLU A 264 -18.59 35.16 23.01
CA GLU A 264 -18.56 36.61 23.13
C GLU A 264 -17.21 37.21 22.70
N ARG A 265 -16.10 36.68 23.22
CA ARG A 265 -14.76 37.15 22.84
C ARG A 265 -14.45 36.90 21.37
N LEU A 266 -14.88 35.75 20.84
CA LEU A 266 -14.68 35.42 19.43
C LEU A 266 -15.49 36.36 18.53
N ASP A 267 -16.73 36.65 18.90
CA ASP A 267 -17.58 37.58 18.14
C ASP A 267 -17.09 39.03 18.25
N HIS A 268 -16.51 39.43 19.38
CA HIS A 268 -15.82 40.71 19.51
C HIS A 268 -14.61 40.83 18.55
N ILE A 269 -13.73 39.82 18.50
CA ILE A 269 -12.60 39.80 17.56
C ILE A 269 -13.10 39.85 16.10
N ARG A 270 -14.15 39.10 15.78
CA ARG A 270 -14.77 39.12 14.45
C ARG A 270 -15.35 40.49 14.11
N ALA A 271 -16.00 41.16 15.07
CA ALA A 271 -16.54 42.50 14.89
C ALA A 271 -15.43 43.50 14.57
N ILE A 272 -14.32 43.49 15.33
CA ILE A 272 -13.13 44.30 15.04
C ILE A 272 -12.64 44.05 13.63
N LEU A 273 -12.38 42.78 13.26
CA LEU A 273 -11.83 42.44 11.95
C LEU A 273 -12.77 42.78 10.79
N SER A 274 -14.09 42.66 10.98
CA SER A 274 -15.09 42.98 9.96
C SER A 274 -15.23 44.48 9.69
N SER A 275 -14.91 45.31 10.69
CA SER A 275 -15.04 46.77 10.62
C SER A 275 -13.68 47.50 10.60
N LEU A 276 -12.58 46.75 10.51
CA LEU A 276 -11.21 47.28 10.57
C LEU A 276 -10.97 48.27 9.43
N ARG A 277 -10.60 49.50 9.79
CA ARG A 277 -10.37 50.58 8.84
C ARG A 277 -8.95 50.53 8.25
N PRO A 278 -8.70 51.15 7.07
CA PRO A 278 -7.36 51.19 6.46
C PRO A 278 -6.29 51.90 7.32
N ASP A 279 -6.70 52.81 8.20
CA ASP A 279 -5.83 53.50 9.16
C ASP A 279 -5.72 52.76 10.51
N GLU A 280 -6.16 51.50 10.58
CA GLU A 280 -6.06 50.63 11.75
C GLU A 280 -5.31 49.35 11.38
N ALA A 281 -4.69 48.72 12.39
CA ALA A 281 -3.97 47.47 12.19
C ALA A 281 -4.30 46.47 13.30
N PHE A 282 -4.46 45.20 12.94
CA PHE A 282 -4.69 44.11 13.89
C PHE A 282 -3.51 43.16 13.89
N PHE A 283 -2.94 42.90 15.05
CA PHE A 283 -1.76 42.07 15.23
C PHE A 283 -2.08 40.79 15.98
N SER A 284 -1.66 39.67 15.40
CA SER A 284 -1.59 38.36 16.06
C SER A 284 -0.17 38.17 16.57
N ILE A 285 0.01 38.09 17.89
CA ILE A 285 1.31 38.12 18.57
C ILE A 285 1.53 36.82 19.31
N ASP A 286 2.74 36.28 19.22
CA ASP A 286 3.17 35.08 19.94
C ASP A 286 4.71 34.97 19.95
N GLU A 287 5.24 34.02 20.72
CA GLU A 287 6.67 33.73 20.71
C GLU A 287 7.00 32.31 20.22
N TYR A 288 7.90 32.26 19.24
CA TYR A 288 8.44 31.02 18.70
C TYR A 288 9.67 30.56 19.48
N GLY A 289 9.61 29.34 20.03
CA GLY A 289 10.66 28.76 20.87
C GLY A 289 10.33 28.84 22.37
N PRO A 290 11.32 28.66 23.25
CA PRO A 290 12.73 28.42 22.95
C PRO A 290 12.97 27.11 22.19
N PHE A 291 13.87 27.11 21.20
CA PHE A 291 14.30 25.87 20.54
C PHE A 291 15.83 25.76 20.48
N ALA A 292 16.31 24.53 20.69
CA ALA A 292 17.73 24.20 20.60
C ALA A 292 18.24 24.23 19.15
N VAL A 293 19.35 24.92 18.91
CA VAL A 293 20.06 24.92 17.62
C VAL A 293 20.97 23.70 17.55
N LYS A 294 20.56 22.72 16.76
CA LYS A 294 21.24 21.44 16.50
C LYS A 294 20.65 20.82 15.23
N ALA A 295 21.23 19.72 14.73
CA ALA A 295 20.66 19.04 13.58
C ALA A 295 19.21 18.61 13.85
N LYS A 296 18.29 19.02 12.98
CA LYS A 296 16.84 18.75 13.08
C LYS A 296 16.43 17.67 12.09
N PRO A 297 15.56 16.72 12.50
CA PRO A 297 14.92 15.82 11.56
C PRO A 297 13.93 16.60 10.67
N GLY A 298 13.46 15.96 9.61
CA GLY A 298 12.44 16.50 8.73
C GLY A 298 12.19 15.60 7.54
N LEU A 299 11.16 15.93 6.76
CA LEU A 299 10.84 15.20 5.53
C LEU A 299 11.80 15.64 4.43
N THR A 300 12.50 14.69 3.80
CA THR A 300 13.40 14.92 2.67
C THR A 300 13.13 13.85 1.63
N LEU A 301 13.22 14.22 0.35
CA LEU A 301 13.18 13.26 -0.75
C LEU A 301 14.53 12.52 -0.80
N THR A 302 14.52 11.20 -0.58
CA THR A 302 15.74 10.36 -0.61
C THR A 302 15.60 9.25 -1.66
N ALA A 303 16.73 8.76 -2.16
CA ALA A 303 16.75 7.65 -3.10
C ALA A 303 16.25 6.35 -2.43
N PRO A 304 15.70 5.39 -3.20
CA PRO A 304 15.31 4.09 -2.64
C PRO A 304 16.49 3.39 -1.93
N GLY A 305 16.27 3.00 -0.68
CA GLY A 305 17.31 2.35 0.15
C GLY A 305 18.16 3.31 0.97
N GLU A 306 18.06 4.62 0.74
CA GLU A 306 18.75 5.63 1.54
C GLU A 306 17.83 6.18 2.64
N GLN A 307 18.30 6.11 3.88
CA GLN A 307 17.63 6.71 5.02
C GLN A 307 18.52 7.78 5.66
N ARG A 308 18.09 9.04 5.57
CA ARG A 308 18.73 10.14 6.30
C ARG A 308 18.56 9.90 7.80
N THR A 309 19.67 9.87 8.52
CA THR A 309 19.67 9.76 9.98
C THR A 309 20.12 11.09 10.59
N VAL A 310 19.54 11.42 11.73
CA VAL A 310 19.95 12.55 12.57
C VAL A 310 20.21 11.96 13.96
N PRO A 311 21.40 12.15 14.56
CA PRO A 311 21.71 11.59 15.86
C PRO A 311 20.70 12.05 16.92
N GLN A 312 20.20 11.15 17.76
CA GLN A 312 19.28 11.53 18.84
C GLN A 312 20.01 12.38 19.90
N TRP A 313 21.20 11.96 20.27
CA TRP A 313 22.06 12.61 21.27
C TRP A 313 23.02 13.57 20.58
N GLN A 314 22.85 14.86 20.85
CA GLN A 314 23.65 15.95 20.29
C GLN A 314 23.77 17.06 21.31
N LYS A 315 24.94 17.70 21.42
CA LYS A 315 25.08 18.94 22.19
C LYS A 315 24.40 20.08 21.44
N SER A 316 23.60 20.88 22.14
CA SER A 316 23.01 22.09 21.54
C SER A 316 24.09 23.14 21.29
N ARG A 317 24.04 23.81 20.15
CA ARG A 317 24.91 24.96 19.80
C ARG A 317 24.36 26.30 20.28
N GLY A 318 23.27 26.24 21.05
CA GLY A 318 22.59 27.39 21.67
C GLY A 318 21.08 27.22 21.64
N CYS A 319 20.36 28.24 22.07
CA CYS A 319 18.90 28.24 22.11
C CYS A 319 18.37 29.57 21.60
N LEU A 320 17.31 29.53 20.82
CA LEU A 320 16.71 30.72 20.21
C LEU A 320 15.24 30.83 20.62
N LEU A 321 14.85 32.02 21.04
CA LEU A 321 13.48 32.44 21.30
C LEU A 321 13.24 33.73 20.52
N MET A 322 12.10 33.82 19.85
CA MET A 322 11.72 34.96 19.02
C MET A 322 10.32 35.42 19.41
N THR A 323 10.14 36.71 19.64
CA THR A 323 8.81 37.33 19.78
C THR A 323 8.45 37.95 18.43
N ALA A 324 7.24 37.70 17.95
CA ALA A 324 6.81 38.22 16.67
C ALA A 324 5.33 38.64 16.68
N ALA A 325 5.01 39.58 15.82
CA ALA A 325 3.68 40.11 15.57
C ALA A 325 3.36 40.03 14.08
N LEU A 326 2.21 39.47 13.74
CA LEU A 326 1.69 39.39 12.38
C LEU A 326 0.54 40.39 12.22
N GLU A 327 0.76 41.40 11.39
CA GLU A 327 -0.29 42.32 10.95
C GLU A 327 -1.20 41.59 9.94
N LEU A 328 -2.51 41.54 10.20
CA LEU A 328 -3.39 40.63 9.47
C LEU A 328 -3.87 41.15 8.09
N SER A 329 -3.91 42.46 7.83
CA SER A 329 -4.47 43.00 6.58
C SER A 329 -3.47 42.95 5.43
N GLY A 330 -2.26 43.46 5.66
CA GLY A 330 -1.11 43.46 4.75
C GLY A 330 -0.18 42.27 4.96
N ASN A 331 -0.44 41.43 5.97
CA ASN A 331 0.23 40.15 6.17
C ASN A 331 1.74 40.31 6.36
N GLN A 332 2.11 41.34 7.12
CA GLN A 332 3.49 41.71 7.44
C GLN A 332 3.86 41.20 8.84
N VAL A 333 5.07 40.66 8.97
CA VAL A 333 5.61 40.15 10.23
C VAL A 333 6.66 41.11 10.75
N THR A 334 6.54 41.49 12.02
CA THR A 334 7.56 42.21 12.79
C THR A 334 8.07 41.26 13.87
N HIS A 335 9.39 41.11 14.02
CA HIS A 335 9.98 40.19 14.99
C HIS A 335 11.27 40.71 15.61
N PHE A 336 11.62 40.16 16.76
CA PHE A 336 12.96 40.25 17.34
C PHE A 336 13.27 39.01 18.19
N TYR A 337 14.55 38.84 18.51
CA TYR A 337 15.02 37.75 19.35
C TYR A 337 14.96 38.13 20.84
N SER A 338 14.35 37.25 21.63
CA SER A 338 14.04 37.46 23.04
C SER A 338 14.90 36.54 23.91
N ALA A 339 15.31 37.01 25.08
CA ALA A 339 16.03 36.17 26.02
C ALA A 339 15.09 35.25 26.82
N ARG A 340 13.86 35.71 27.08
CA ARG A 340 12.85 35.02 27.90
C ARG A 340 11.43 35.36 27.43
N LYS A 341 10.45 34.52 27.76
CA LYS A 341 9.02 34.82 27.59
C LYS A 341 8.53 35.59 28.81
N ASN A 342 8.40 36.91 28.69
CA ASN A 342 8.02 37.77 29.83
C ASN A 342 7.33 39.06 29.37
N THR A 343 6.81 39.80 30.35
CA THR A 343 6.13 41.08 30.13
C THR A 343 7.02 42.16 29.50
N ALA A 344 8.34 42.12 29.72
CA ALA A 344 9.25 43.12 29.14
C ALA A 344 9.30 43.02 27.63
N GLU A 345 9.39 41.80 27.10
CA GLU A 345 9.37 41.58 25.65
C GLU A 345 8.00 41.92 25.05
N MET A 346 6.90 41.73 25.79
CA MET A 346 5.57 42.18 25.34
C MET A 346 5.42 43.70 25.26
N ILE A 347 6.01 44.43 26.22
CA ILE A 347 6.07 45.90 26.14
C ILE A 347 6.96 46.31 24.96
N ARG A 348 8.08 45.63 24.76
CA ARG A 348 9.01 45.91 23.65
C ARG A 348 8.35 45.72 22.28
N ILE A 349 7.60 44.63 22.06
CA ILE A 349 6.89 44.43 20.78
C ILE A 349 5.81 45.49 20.59
N MET A 350 5.08 45.89 21.64
CA MET A 350 4.13 47.01 21.55
C MET A 350 4.83 48.30 21.10
N GLU A 351 5.94 48.67 21.72
CA GLU A 351 6.70 49.89 21.39
C GLU A 351 7.24 49.87 19.96
N VAL A 352 7.79 48.72 19.51
CA VAL A 352 8.24 48.54 18.11
C VAL A 352 7.07 48.70 17.14
N LEU A 353 5.90 48.14 17.45
CA LEU A 353 4.72 48.27 16.58
C LEU A 353 4.19 49.71 16.54
N VAL A 354 4.17 50.41 17.68
CA VAL A 354 3.78 51.82 17.74
C VAL A 354 4.71 52.68 16.87
N ASP A 355 6.02 52.46 16.94
CA ASP A 355 6.99 53.20 16.13
C ASP A 355 6.98 52.80 14.65
N GLN A 356 6.68 51.54 14.33
CA GLN A 356 6.59 51.12 12.93
C GLN A 356 5.29 51.57 12.24
N TYR A 357 4.19 51.71 13.00
CA TYR A 357 2.86 52.03 12.50
C TYR A 357 2.34 53.39 13.03
N ARG A 358 3.25 54.37 13.13
CA ARG A 358 2.96 55.73 13.65
C ARG A 358 1.88 56.47 12.85
N ASP A 359 1.73 56.11 11.58
CA ASP A 359 0.77 56.65 10.63
C ASP A 359 -0.64 56.07 10.80
N ARG A 360 -0.80 55.04 11.63
CA ARG A 360 -2.11 54.45 11.97
C ARG A 360 -2.75 55.22 13.12
N LYS A 361 -4.08 55.20 13.16
CA LYS A 361 -4.87 55.75 14.27
C LYS A 361 -4.99 54.78 15.43
N LYS A 362 -5.06 53.47 15.15
CA LYS A 362 -5.27 52.45 16.19
C LYS A 362 -4.58 51.12 15.85
N LEU A 363 -3.98 50.49 16.85
CA LEU A 363 -3.45 49.13 16.80
C LEU A 363 -4.22 48.23 17.76
N TYR A 364 -4.67 47.08 17.25
CA TYR A 364 -5.26 46.00 18.04
C TYR A 364 -4.22 44.91 18.28
N LEU A 365 -3.95 44.56 19.54
CA LEU A 365 -3.00 43.51 19.91
C LEU A 365 -3.75 42.27 20.40
N SER A 366 -3.54 41.15 19.71
CA SER A 366 -4.20 39.87 20.01
C SER A 366 -3.17 38.77 20.26
N TRP A 367 -3.41 37.97 21.30
CA TRP A 367 -2.52 36.92 21.78
C TRP A 367 -3.31 35.89 22.58
N ASP A 368 -2.68 34.76 22.90
CA ASP A 368 -3.28 33.76 23.77
C ASP A 368 -3.22 34.15 25.26
N ARG A 369 -3.85 33.34 26.12
CA ARG A 369 -3.93 33.61 27.56
C ARG A 369 -2.68 33.11 28.29
N ALA A 370 -1.56 33.83 28.15
CA ALA A 370 -0.37 33.65 28.97
C ALA A 370 -0.29 34.73 30.09
N SER A 371 0.34 34.43 31.23
CA SER A 371 0.37 35.35 32.37
C SER A 371 1.06 36.69 32.07
N TRP A 372 2.06 36.70 31.20
CA TRP A 372 2.75 37.93 30.78
C TRP A 372 1.94 38.76 29.77
N HIS A 373 1.10 38.12 28.95
CA HIS A 373 0.18 38.77 28.00
C HIS A 373 -0.94 39.58 28.68
N ILE A 374 -1.29 39.25 29.93
CA ILE A 374 -2.33 39.94 30.70
C ILE A 374 -1.79 40.56 31.99
N SER A 375 -0.49 40.84 32.02
CA SER A 375 0.15 41.37 33.21
C SER A 375 -0.28 42.82 33.49
N LYS A 376 -0.49 43.16 34.78
CA LYS A 376 -0.83 44.53 35.20
C LYS A 376 0.16 45.58 34.68
N ARG A 377 1.44 45.21 34.59
CA ARG A 377 2.50 46.09 34.08
C ARG A 377 2.35 46.39 32.58
N LEU A 378 1.93 45.42 31.77
CA LEU A 378 1.64 45.65 30.35
C LEU A 378 0.42 46.55 30.18
N LEU A 379 -0.67 46.27 30.89
CA LEU A 379 -1.89 47.06 30.83
C LEU A 379 -1.65 48.52 31.26
N LYS A 380 -0.92 48.74 32.35
CA LYS A 380 -0.53 50.07 32.81
C LYS A 380 0.29 50.82 31.75
N ARG A 381 1.23 50.14 31.08
CA ARG A 381 2.05 50.75 30.02
C ARG A 381 1.21 51.15 28.80
N ILE A 382 0.19 50.36 28.44
CA ILE A 382 -0.78 50.69 27.38
C ILE A 382 -1.61 51.92 27.78
N GLU A 383 -2.09 51.98 29.02
CA GLU A 383 -2.83 53.15 29.54
C GLU A 383 -1.98 54.43 29.51
N GLU A 384 -0.73 54.36 29.99
CA GLU A 384 0.23 55.47 29.96
C GLU A 384 0.53 55.94 28.52
N HIS A 385 0.72 55.00 27.59
CA HIS A 385 0.91 55.30 26.17
C HIS A 385 -0.32 56.00 25.57
N ASN A 386 -1.52 55.44 25.79
CA ASN A 386 -2.75 56.00 25.25
C ASN A 386 -3.07 57.40 25.81
N ALA A 387 -2.76 57.64 27.09
CA ALA A 387 -2.88 58.97 27.69
C ALA A 387 -1.92 59.98 27.04
N ALA A 388 -0.67 59.57 26.75
CA ALA A 388 0.28 60.42 26.04
C ALA A 388 -0.16 60.73 24.60
N VAL A 389 -0.70 59.73 23.87
CA VAL A 389 -1.21 59.89 22.51
C VAL A 389 -2.39 60.86 22.43
N GLN A 390 -3.28 60.89 23.43
CA GLN A 390 -4.37 61.89 23.48
C GLN A 390 -3.86 63.34 23.49
N SER A 391 -2.60 63.55 23.89
CA SER A 391 -1.91 64.84 23.90
C SER A 391 -0.87 65.02 22.78
N GLY A 392 -0.71 64.05 21.87
CA GLY A 392 0.37 64.00 20.87
C GLY A 392 0.01 63.28 19.56
N GLN A 393 1.03 62.86 18.79
CA GLN A 393 0.88 62.06 17.55
C GLN A 393 1.18 60.57 17.83
N GLY A 394 0.39 59.67 17.25
CA GLY A 394 0.61 58.22 17.28
C GLY A 394 -0.69 57.40 17.37
N PRO A 395 -0.62 56.07 17.26
CA PRO A 395 -1.79 55.22 17.36
C PRO A 395 -2.19 54.93 18.81
N ILE A 396 -3.50 54.85 19.05
CA ILE A 396 -4.08 54.25 20.26
C ILE A 396 -3.87 52.74 20.21
N VAL A 397 -3.50 52.13 21.33
CA VAL A 397 -3.30 50.68 21.47
C VAL A 397 -4.47 50.07 22.24
N GLU A 398 -5.09 49.03 21.68
CA GLU A 398 -6.20 48.29 22.29
C GLU A 398 -5.89 46.78 22.27
N THR A 399 -6.23 46.06 23.34
CA THR A 399 -6.01 44.61 23.41
C THR A 399 -7.26 43.85 22.99
N ALA A 400 -7.11 42.85 22.12
CA ALA A 400 -8.15 41.92 21.69
C ALA A 400 -7.73 40.47 21.99
N PRO A 401 -7.65 40.05 23.27
CA PRO A 401 -7.13 38.74 23.66
C PRO A 401 -8.01 37.59 23.17
N LEU A 402 -7.36 36.48 22.79
CA LEU A 402 -8.07 35.27 22.36
C LEU A 402 -8.84 34.63 23.53
N PRO A 403 -9.96 33.93 23.26
CA PRO A 403 -10.62 33.12 24.26
C PRO A 403 -9.68 32.08 24.89
N THR A 404 -9.94 31.68 26.13
CA THR A 404 -9.12 30.67 26.80
C THR A 404 -9.17 29.36 26.01
N GLY A 405 -8.02 28.68 25.82
CA GLY A 405 -7.96 27.44 25.05
C GLY A 405 -8.11 27.61 23.52
N ALA A 406 -8.18 28.85 23.01
CA ALA A 406 -8.33 29.16 21.59
C ALA A 406 -6.99 29.45 20.87
N GLN A 407 -5.88 28.88 21.35
CA GLN A 407 -4.54 29.06 20.75
C GLN A 407 -4.51 28.72 19.25
N PHE A 408 -5.37 27.80 18.82
CA PHE A 408 -5.53 27.42 17.42
C PHE A 408 -6.10 28.53 16.52
N LEU A 409 -6.58 29.64 17.08
CA LEU A 409 -7.01 30.84 16.37
C LEU A 409 -5.89 31.87 16.20
N ASN A 410 -4.75 31.71 16.89
CA ASN A 410 -3.63 32.63 16.76
C ASN A 410 -3.00 32.49 15.36
N VAL A 411 -3.25 33.45 14.47
CA VAL A 411 -2.90 33.33 13.04
C VAL A 411 -1.39 33.21 12.83
N ILE A 412 -0.59 33.84 13.67
CA ILE A 412 0.87 33.80 13.61
C ILE A 412 1.44 32.38 13.79
N GLU A 413 0.75 31.48 14.48
CA GLU A 413 1.14 30.06 14.59
C GLU A 413 1.27 29.38 13.22
N SER A 414 0.47 29.81 12.23
CA SER A 414 0.56 29.32 10.85
C SER A 414 1.83 29.80 10.15
N VAL A 415 2.29 31.02 10.46
CA VAL A 415 3.55 31.59 9.98
C VAL A 415 4.72 30.84 10.60
N PHE A 416 4.70 30.62 11.91
CA PHE A 416 5.71 29.82 12.61
C PHE A 416 5.76 28.39 12.08
N SER A 417 4.62 27.75 11.84
CA SER A 417 4.56 26.41 11.27
C SER A 417 5.10 26.36 9.83
N GLY A 418 4.84 27.39 9.03
CA GLY A 418 5.42 27.54 7.69
C GLY A 418 6.94 27.69 7.74
N MET A 419 7.41 28.64 8.54
CA MET A 419 8.84 28.92 8.76
C MET A 419 9.59 27.68 9.27
N ALA A 420 9.07 27.03 10.32
CA ALA A 420 9.67 25.85 10.90
C ALA A 420 9.89 24.76 9.85
N ARG A 421 8.90 24.50 8.99
CA ARG A 421 9.03 23.52 7.91
C ARG A 421 10.02 23.92 6.83
N ALA A 422 10.04 25.20 6.47
CA ALA A 422 10.88 25.70 5.38
C ALA A 422 12.36 25.72 5.77
N ILE A 423 12.67 26.19 6.98
CA ILE A 423 14.05 26.52 7.35
C ILE A 423 14.54 25.86 8.65
N ILE A 424 13.67 25.35 9.53
CA ILE A 424 14.12 24.69 10.78
C ILE A 424 14.17 23.18 10.61
N HIS A 425 13.16 22.57 9.99
CA HIS A 425 13.13 21.14 9.71
C HIS A 425 14.23 20.81 8.71
N ASN A 426 14.88 19.67 8.91
CA ASN A 426 16.09 19.26 8.17
C ASN A 426 17.35 20.13 8.34
N SER A 427 17.31 21.23 9.08
CA SER A 427 18.48 22.11 9.26
C SER A 427 19.59 21.50 10.10
N ASP A 428 20.81 22.00 9.91
CA ASP A 428 21.97 21.77 10.79
C ASP A 428 22.82 23.05 10.89
N TYR A 429 22.23 24.11 11.43
CA TYR A 429 22.90 25.41 11.59
C TYR A 429 24.14 25.30 12.51
N LYS A 430 25.25 25.94 12.11
CA LYS A 430 26.52 25.86 12.85
C LYS A 430 26.51 26.71 14.12
N SER A 431 25.69 27.76 14.16
CA SER A 431 25.56 28.65 15.31
C SER A 431 24.12 29.17 15.48
N VAL A 432 23.85 29.83 16.60
CA VAL A 432 22.59 30.57 16.81
C VAL A 432 22.43 31.68 15.78
N ASP A 433 23.52 32.37 15.43
CA ASP A 433 23.45 33.50 14.49
C ASP A 433 23.18 33.03 13.05
N ASP A 434 23.68 31.86 12.64
CA ASP A 434 23.30 31.26 11.34
C ASP A 434 21.79 30.96 11.28
N ALA A 435 21.22 30.49 12.39
CA ALA A 435 19.78 30.24 12.48
C ALA A 435 18.98 31.54 12.44
N LYS A 436 19.47 32.62 13.07
CA LYS A 436 18.85 33.95 12.99
C LYS A 436 18.88 34.48 11.56
N VAL A 437 20.03 34.45 10.89
CA VAL A 437 20.18 34.90 9.50
C VAL A 437 19.18 34.18 8.58
N ALA A 438 18.98 32.87 8.76
CA ALA A 438 18.01 32.12 7.99
C ALA A 438 16.55 32.52 8.28
N ILE A 439 16.22 32.76 9.55
CA ILE A 439 14.88 33.22 9.98
C ILE A 439 14.61 34.63 9.45
N ASP A 440 15.56 35.55 9.62
CA ASP A 440 15.46 36.94 9.19
C ASP A 440 15.22 37.00 7.68
N ARG A 441 16.06 36.29 6.88
CA ARG A 441 15.87 36.19 5.44
C ARG A 441 14.50 35.63 5.06
N TYR A 442 14.04 34.56 5.71
CA TYR A 442 12.73 33.97 5.41
C TYR A 442 11.58 34.94 5.66
N LEU A 443 11.63 35.69 6.77
CA LEU A 443 10.60 36.67 7.11
C LEU A 443 10.68 37.92 6.23
N GLU A 444 11.87 38.36 5.85
CA GLU A 444 12.09 39.45 4.90
C GLU A 444 11.53 39.12 3.51
N GLU A 445 11.88 37.95 2.95
CA GLU A 445 11.38 37.46 1.67
C GLU A 445 9.85 37.34 1.69
N ARG A 446 9.29 36.79 2.78
CA ARG A 446 7.85 36.68 2.99
C ARG A 446 7.17 38.05 3.02
N ASN A 447 7.72 39.00 3.77
CA ASN A 447 7.19 40.35 3.88
C ASN A 447 7.25 41.08 2.53
N ALA A 448 8.37 40.97 1.81
CA ALA A 448 8.52 41.52 0.46
C ALA A 448 7.49 40.94 -0.51
N HIS A 449 7.28 39.62 -0.48
CA HIS A 449 6.25 38.96 -1.28
C HIS A 449 4.85 39.53 -1.01
N PHE A 450 4.44 39.69 0.26
CA PHE A 450 3.10 40.21 0.59
C PHE A 450 2.96 41.73 0.41
N ARG A 451 4.06 42.49 0.37
CA ARG A 451 4.02 43.88 -0.09
C ARG A 451 3.71 43.98 -1.58
N GLN A 452 4.32 43.10 -2.39
CA GLN A 452 4.10 43.05 -3.83
C GLN A 452 2.77 42.40 -4.21
N HIS A 453 2.30 41.44 -3.40
CA HIS A 453 1.07 40.68 -3.62
C HIS A 453 0.17 40.75 -2.37
N PRO A 454 -0.52 41.89 -2.16
CA PRO A 454 -1.33 42.11 -0.96
C PRO A 454 -2.38 41.01 -0.76
N ARG A 455 -2.32 40.35 0.38
CA ARG A 455 -3.28 39.30 0.76
C ARG A 455 -3.39 39.21 2.28
N ARG A 456 -4.61 39.35 2.79
CA ARG A 456 -4.90 39.21 4.22
C ARG A 456 -4.46 37.85 4.78
N ALA A 457 -3.92 37.85 5.98
CA ALA A 457 -3.59 36.65 6.74
C ALA A 457 -4.84 36.07 7.41
N GLY A 458 -4.97 34.74 7.53
CA GLY A 458 -6.06 34.14 8.31
C GLY A 458 -7.44 34.23 7.65
N ASN A 459 -7.54 33.90 6.34
CA ASN A 459 -8.78 33.90 5.53
C ASN A 459 -10.08 33.52 6.28
N LYS A 460 -10.03 32.55 7.19
CA LYS A 460 -11.17 32.01 7.93
C LYS A 460 -11.64 32.85 9.14
N ILE A 461 -10.84 33.83 9.60
CA ILE A 461 -11.21 34.73 10.71
C ILE A 461 -11.98 35.96 10.19
N TRP A 462 -11.79 36.35 8.93
CA TRP A 462 -12.38 37.56 8.32
C TRP A 462 -13.83 37.45 7.83
N ARG A 463 -14.46 36.26 7.87
CA ARG A 463 -15.83 36.00 7.37
C ARG A 463 -16.14 36.47 5.92
N MET A 464 -15.16 36.54 5.01
CA MET A 464 -15.38 36.96 3.61
C MET A 464 -15.75 35.83 2.63
N GLU A 465 -16.34 34.72 3.09
CA GLU A 465 -16.80 33.63 2.22
C GLU A 465 -18.20 33.95 1.63
N ARG A 466 -18.43 33.69 0.33
CA ARG A 466 -19.71 33.94 -0.39
C ARG A 466 -20.85 32.97 -0.02
N GLU A 467 -20.64 32.10 0.96
CA GLU A 467 -21.60 31.16 1.53
C GLU A 467 -21.61 31.36 3.05
N PRO A 468 -22.74 31.13 3.77
CA PRO A 468 -22.79 31.30 5.21
C PRO A 468 -21.71 30.44 5.87
N ALA A 469 -20.72 31.09 6.48
CA ALA A 469 -19.65 30.40 7.18
C ALA A 469 -20.21 29.66 8.40
N ALA A 470 -20.60 28.40 8.22
CA ALA A 470 -20.83 27.48 9.31
C ALA A 470 -19.50 27.36 10.08
N PHE A 471 -19.46 27.95 11.28
CA PHE A 471 -18.35 27.81 12.20
C PHE A 471 -18.03 26.32 12.39
N SER A 472 -16.82 25.91 12.05
CA SER A 472 -16.35 24.55 12.33
C SER A 472 -15.32 24.61 13.46
N GLU A 473 -15.71 24.07 14.62
CA GLU A 473 -14.82 23.81 15.77
C GLU A 473 -13.62 22.93 15.38
N ALA A 474 -13.68 22.23 14.25
CA ALA A 474 -12.57 21.46 13.74
C ALA A 474 -11.44 22.33 13.11
N ASN A 475 -11.45 23.65 13.21
CA ASN A 475 -10.41 24.49 12.60
C ASN A 475 -9.17 24.58 13.51
N ASN A 476 -8.00 24.28 12.96
CA ASN A 476 -6.71 24.40 13.66
C ASN A 476 -5.75 25.18 12.75
N CYS A 477 -5.34 26.40 13.13
CA CYS A 477 -4.33 27.16 12.37
C CYS A 477 -2.93 26.55 12.49
N LYS A 478 -2.71 25.65 13.45
CA LYS A 478 -1.53 24.80 13.52
C LYS A 478 -1.65 23.69 12.46
N ASP A 479 -0.65 23.58 11.58
CA ASP A 479 -0.64 22.52 10.57
C ASP A 479 -0.62 21.14 11.27
N PRO A 480 -1.57 20.23 11.00
CA PRO A 480 -1.58 18.89 11.60
C PRO A 480 -0.32 18.06 11.33
N ARG A 481 0.45 18.41 10.28
CA ARG A 481 1.72 17.79 9.89
C ARG A 481 2.93 18.33 10.66
N TYR A 482 2.71 19.24 11.62
CA TYR A 482 3.75 19.86 12.45
C TYR A 482 4.36 18.92 13.51
N ARG A 483 3.70 17.79 13.85
CA ARG A 483 4.20 16.85 14.86
C ARG A 483 5.30 15.95 14.38
#